data_AF-A0A7C4U9N8-F1
#
_entry.id   AF-A0A7C4U9N8-F1
#
_cell.length_a   1.000
_cell.length_b   1.000
_cell.length_c   1.000
_cell.angle_alpha   90.00
_cell.angle_beta   90.00
_cell.angle_gamma   90.00
#
_symmetry.space_group_name_H-M   'P 1'
#
loop_
_entity.id
_entity.type
_entity.pdbx_description
1 polymer ?
#
loop_
_entity_poly.entity_id
_entity_poly.type
_entity_poly.pdbx_seq_one_letter_code
_entity_poly.pdbx_strand_id
1 'polypeptide(L)' 'MREALDSGIRALRRLADYQLPAVVQQRLLDLGERKEFLTPEELQELHVLVALSEDRSIDKLQAAIALRQLEEIAAN' A
#
# COMPACT_ATOMS: atom_id res chain seq x y z
N MET A 1 -26.30 -10.70 -4.10
CA MET A 1 -25.55 -10.65 -2.81
C MET A 1 -24.24 -11.42 -2.90
N ARG A 2 -24.25 -12.72 -3.26
CA ARG A 2 -23.02 -13.54 -3.35
C ARG A 2 -21.98 -13.00 -4.36
N GLU A 3 -22.41 -12.59 -5.55
CA GLU A 3 -21.51 -11.99 -6.54
C GLU A 3 -20.83 -10.69 -6.06
N ALA A 4 -21.56 -9.88 -5.28
CA ALA A 4 -21.01 -8.65 -4.69
C ALA A 4 -19.98 -8.96 -3.60
N LEU A 5 -20.23 -9.99 -2.78
CA LEU A 5 -19.28 -10.50 -1.79
C LEU A 5 -18.00 -11.02 -2.46
N ASP A 6 -18.15 -11.86 -3.49
CA ASP A 6 -17.00 -12.41 -4.24
C ASP A 6 -16.19 -11.30 -4.93
N SER A 7 -16.87 -10.27 -5.44
CA SER A 7 -16.21 -9.09 -6.00
C SER A 7 -15.45 -8.30 -4.94
N GLY A 8 -16.03 -8.13 -3.74
CA GLY A 8 -15.38 -7.46 -2.61
C GLY A 8 -14.12 -8.20 -2.15
N ILE A 9 -14.20 -9.53 -2.01
CA ILE A 9 -13.06 -10.39 -1.65
C ILE A 9 -11.92 -10.24 -2.68
N ARG A 10 -12.23 -10.26 -3.99
CA ARG A 10 -11.22 -10.06 -5.04
C ARG A 10 -10.56 -8.68 -4.98
N ALA A 11 -11.35 -7.63 -4.73
CA ALA A 11 -10.84 -6.28 -4.61
C ALA A 11 -9.93 -6.12 -3.38
N LEU A 12 -10.33 -6.67 -2.24
CA LEU A 12 -9.54 -6.65 -1.01
C LEU A 12 -8.25 -7.44 -1.14
N ARG A 13 -8.27 -8.62 -1.80
CA ARG A 13 -7.03 -9.37 -2.13
C ARG A 13 -6.08 -8.53 -2.95
N ARG A 14 -6.56 -7.88 -4.01
CA ARG A 14 -5.73 -7.00 -4.84
C ARG A 14 -5.08 -5.87 -4.03
N LEU A 15 -5.80 -5.29 -3.07
CA LEU A 15 -5.28 -4.22 -2.22
C LEU A 15 -4.30 -4.75 -1.16
N ALA A 16 -4.59 -5.90 -0.56
CA ALA A 16 -3.71 -6.56 0.41
C ALA A 16 -2.39 -7.04 -0.23
N ASP A 17 -2.44 -7.48 -1.48
CA ASP A 17 -1.26 -7.94 -2.22
C ASP A 17 -0.53 -6.80 -2.94
N TYR A 18 -1.02 -5.56 -2.83
CA TYR A 18 -0.38 -4.42 -3.46
C TYR A 18 1.06 -4.26 -2.98
N GLN A 19 1.94 -3.97 -3.93
CA GLN A 19 3.31 -3.55 -3.70
C GLN A 19 3.54 -2.27 -4.47
N LEU A 20 4.29 -1.34 -3.88
CA LEU A 20 4.77 -0.16 -4.59
C LEU A 20 5.56 -0.60 -5.83
N PRO A 21 5.44 0.10 -6.98
CA PRO A 21 6.27 -0.20 -8.14
C PRO A 21 7.76 -0.17 -7.77
N ALA A 22 8.57 -1.09 -8.32
CA ALA A 22 9.98 -1.21 -7.99
C ALA A 22 10.75 0.11 -8.19
N VAL A 23 10.45 0.86 -9.26
CA VAL A 23 11.04 2.17 -9.53
C VAL A 23 10.76 3.18 -8.40
N VAL A 24 9.58 3.13 -7.81
CA VAL A 24 9.20 4.03 -6.70
C VAL A 24 9.94 3.63 -5.42
N GLN A 25 10.05 2.33 -5.15
CA GLN A 25 10.81 1.83 -3.99
C GLN A 25 12.30 2.18 -4.10
N GLN A 26 12.89 2.04 -5.29
CA GLN A 26 14.28 2.40 -5.56
C GLN A 26 14.51 3.91 -5.38
N ARG A 27 13.59 4.74 -5.88
CA ARG A 27 13.70 6.20 -5.72
C ARG A 27 13.56 6.64 -4.26
N LEU A 28 12.63 6.03 -3.52
CA LEU A 28 12.48 6.27 -2.08
C LEU A 28 13.76 5.90 -1.32
N LEU A 29 14.38 4.77 -1.66
CA LEU A 29 15.63 4.33 -1.04
C LEU A 29 16.79 5.28 -1.37
N ASP A 30 17.01 5.61 -2.65
CA ASP A 30 18.05 6.55 -3.09
C ASP A 30 17.97 7.88 -2.34
N LEU A 31 16.79 8.50 -2.33
CA LEU A 31 16.56 9.76 -1.63
C LEU A 31 16.78 9.63 -0.11
N GLY A 32 16.32 8.53 0.49
CA GLY A 32 16.50 8.27 1.91
C GLY A 32 17.97 8.10 2.34
N GLU A 33 18.78 7.44 1.50
CA GLU A 33 20.20 7.19 1.76
C GLU A 33 21.04 8.46 1.71
N ARG A 34 20.69 9.43 0.83
CA ARG A 34 21.42 10.70 0.67
C ARG A 34 20.67 11.92 1.21
N LYS A 35 19.76 11.73 2.16
CA LYS A 35 18.83 12.75 2.68
C LYS A 35 19.48 14.07 3.13
N GLU A 36 20.74 14.03 3.56
CA GLU A 36 21.51 15.18 4.05
C GLU A 36 22.00 16.10 2.92
N PHE A 37 21.95 15.62 1.68
CA PHE A 37 22.46 16.32 0.49
C PHE A 37 21.36 16.64 -0.52
N LEU A 38 20.09 16.44 -0.17
CA LEU A 38 18.96 16.67 -1.06
C LEU A 38 18.76 18.16 -1.32
N THR A 39 18.39 18.48 -2.56
CA THR A 39 17.82 19.81 -2.84
C THR A 39 16.44 19.93 -2.16
N PRO A 40 15.91 21.16 -2.00
CA PRO A 40 14.56 21.34 -1.47
C PRO A 40 13.48 20.56 -2.24
N GLU A 41 13.61 20.46 -3.57
CA GLU A 41 12.69 19.72 -4.43
C GLU A 41 12.78 18.21 -4.18
N GLU A 42 14.00 17.68 -4.05
CA GLU A 42 14.21 16.26 -3.75
C GLU A 42 13.75 15.89 -2.33
N LEU A 43 13.91 16.79 -1.36
CA LEU A 43 13.38 16.60 -0.02
C LEU A 43 11.84 16.57 -0.03
N GLN A 44 11.21 17.45 -0.81
CA GLN A 44 9.76 17.43 -1.00
C GLN A 44 9.31 16.12 -1.67
N GLU A 45 10.02 15.67 -2.71
CA GLU A 45 9.78 14.38 -3.36
C GLU A 45 9.87 13.24 -2.35
N LEU A 46 10.92 13.19 -1.54
CA LEU A 46 11.09 12.19 -0.49
C LEU A 46 9.90 12.17 0.48
N HIS A 47 9.45 13.33 0.95
CA HIS A 47 8.31 13.42 1.86
C HIS A 47 7.01 12.89 1.21
N VAL A 48 6.77 13.21 -0.06
CA VAL A 48 5.61 12.69 -0.80
C VAL A 48 5.69 11.17 -0.96
N LEU A 49 6.87 10.63 -1.27
CA LEU A 49 7.07 9.20 -1.43
C LEU A 49 6.91 8.44 -0.11
N VAL A 50 7.38 9.01 1.01
CA VAL A 50 7.15 8.46 2.36
C VAL A 50 5.66 8.42 2.67
N ALA A 51 4.95 9.54 2.52
CA ALA A 51 3.51 9.61 2.78
C ALA A 51 2.73 8.59 1.94
N LEU A 52 3.06 8.47 0.64
CA LEU A 52 2.47 7.46 -0.23
C LEU A 52 2.73 6.03 0.27
N SER A 53 3.95 5.75 0.73
CA SER A 53 4.31 4.43 1.26
C SER A 53 3.58 4.10 2.55
N GLU A 54 3.41 5.07 3.43
CA GLU A 54 2.65 4.93 4.67
C GLU A 54 1.16 4.68 4.40
N ASP A 55 0.54 5.52 3.56
CA ASP A 55 -0.86 5.37 3.17
C ASP A 55 -1.13 3.98 2.55
N ARG A 56 -0.24 3.53 1.65
CA ARG A 56 -0.36 2.20 1.03
C ARG A 56 -0.17 1.06 2.01
N SER A 57 0.66 1.25 3.04
CA SER A 57 0.83 0.26 4.09
C SER A 57 -0.43 0.15 4.96
N ILE A 58 -1.07 1.28 5.28
CA ILE A 58 -2.34 1.32 6.01
C ILE A 58 -3.44 0.63 5.19
N ASP A 59 -3.62 1.02 3.94
CA ASP A 59 -4.62 0.43 3.02
C ASP A 59 -4.47 -1.09 2.94
N LYS A 60 -3.23 -1.57 2.78
CA LYS A 60 -2.90 -2.99 2.70
C LYS A 60 -3.26 -3.74 3.97
N LEU A 61 -2.92 -3.20 5.14
CA LEU A 61 -3.23 -3.82 6.42
C LEU A 61 -4.73 -3.86 6.68
N GLN A 62 -5.45 -2.78 6.38
CA GLN A 62 -6.90 -2.72 6.50
C GLN A 62 -7.57 -3.73 5.56
N ALA A 63 -7.09 -3.84 4.32
CA ALA A 63 -7.60 -4.81 3.35
C ALA A 63 -7.39 -6.25 3.81
N ALA A 64 -6.21 -6.57 4.37
CA ALA A 64 -5.92 -7.90 4.90
C ALA A 64 -6.83 -8.27 6.08
N ILE A 65 -7.09 -7.32 6.99
CA ILE A 65 -8.03 -7.52 8.12
C ILE A 65 -9.45 -7.77 7.61
N ALA A 66 -9.94 -6.91 6.72
CA ALA A 66 -11.29 -7.04 6.16
C ALA A 66 -11.47 -8.34 5.37
N LEU A 67 -10.45 -8.73 4.59
CA LEU A 67 -10.46 -9.99 3.85
C LEU A 67 -10.60 -11.18 4.79
N ARG A 68 -9.79 -11.23 5.86
CA ARG A 68 -9.87 -12.30 6.86
C ARG A 68 -11.25 -12.38 7.50
N GLN A 69 -11.82 -11.24 7.90
CA GLN A 69 -13.16 -11.20 8.49
C GLN A 69 -14.23 -11.71 7.53
N LEU A 70 -14.16 -11.35 6.25
CA LEU A 70 -15.12 -11.82 5.24
C LEU A 70 -14.97 -13.30 4.93
N GLU A 71 -13.75 -13.83 4.90
CA GLU A 71 -13.49 -15.26 4.73
C GLU A 71 -14.03 -16.09 5.90
N GLU A 72 -13.88 -15.59 7.14
CA GLU A 72 -14.46 -16.21 8.35
C GLU A 72 -16.00 -16.21 8.31
N ILE A 73 -16.63 -15.14 7.80
CA ILE A 73 -18.10 -15.06 7.63
C ILE A 73 -18.57 -15.99 6.50
N ALA A 74 -17.85 -16.06 5.38
CA ALA A 74 -18.25 -16.86 4.22
C ALA A 74 -18.09 -18.38 4.44
N ALA A 75 -17.30 -18.79 5.43
CA ALA A 75 -17.09 -20.18 5.82
C ALA A 75 -18.18 -20.72 6.79
N ASN A 76 -18.97 -19.84 7.41
CA ASN A 76 -20.10 -20.15 8.28
C ASN A 76 -21.45 -20.05 7.55
#